data_AF-A0A1E1X1N3-F1
#
_entry.id   AF-A0A1E1X1N3-F1
#
_cell.length_a   1.000
_cell.length_b   1.000
_cell.length_c   1.000
_cell.angle_alpha   90.00
_cell.angle_beta   90.00
_cell.angle_gamma   90.00
#
_symmetry.space_group_name_H-M   'P 1'
#
loop_
_entity.id
_entity.type
_entity.pdbx_description
1 polymer ?
#
loop_
_entity_poly.entity_id
_entity_poly.type
_entity_poly.pdbx_seq_one_letter_code
_entity_poly.pdbx_strand_id
1 'polypeptide(L)'
;FTAVTELLFVTKQSRRTAFSPGTLCQAMLRLRYVGGTSFQYIVYFAPSTTPVTMRAFVTTLTTSYTAAENGFRQSNNVISYETMQHGPVCSFKIMYADLRNGCFILRSFGPGCTTACRLLQTASTVNRDIPPVCNQVYMQNCYKLTKKIYYPICWMRLPHIVKWDS
;
A
#
# COMPACT_ATOMS: atom_id res chain seq x y z
N PHE A 1 -11.17 1.23 -1.07
CA PHE A 1 -9.91 0.47 -1.05
C PHE A 1 -10.18 -1.04 -1.10
N THR A 2 -10.89 -1.62 -0.14
CA THR A 2 -11.13 -3.08 -0.05
C THR A 2 -11.98 -3.69 -1.17
N ALA A 3 -12.62 -2.87 -2.01
CA ALA A 3 -13.36 -3.30 -3.19
C ALA A 3 -12.47 -3.63 -4.40
N VAL A 4 -11.18 -3.25 -4.39
CA VAL A 4 -10.27 -3.51 -5.51
C VAL A 4 -9.98 -5.00 -5.61
N THR A 5 -10.15 -5.56 -6.81
CA THR A 5 -9.89 -6.97 -7.15
C THR A 5 -8.57 -7.18 -7.88
N GLU A 6 -7.87 -6.10 -8.23
CA GLU A 6 -6.57 -6.11 -8.90
C GLU A 6 -5.40 -6.02 -7.91
N LEU A 7 -4.19 -6.32 -8.38
CA LEU A 7 -2.97 -5.98 -7.66
C LEU A 7 -2.88 -4.46 -7.48
N LEU A 8 -2.58 -4.03 -6.26
CA LEU A 8 -2.27 -2.64 -5.93
C LEU A 8 -0.77 -2.51 -5.71
N PHE A 9 -0.11 -1.75 -6.57
CA PHE A 9 1.32 -1.49 -6.52
C PHE A 9 1.60 -0.20 -5.79
N VAL A 10 2.52 -0.23 -4.83
CA VAL A 10 3.04 1.00 -4.25
C VAL A 10 4.06 1.60 -5.21
N THR A 11 3.77 2.77 -5.78
CA THR A 11 4.62 3.38 -6.81
C THR A 11 5.72 4.24 -6.21
N LYS A 12 5.34 5.09 -5.25
CA LYS A 12 6.25 5.94 -4.48
C LYS A 12 5.82 6.05 -3.03
N GLN A 13 6.80 6.28 -2.16
CA GLN A 13 6.57 6.56 -0.75
C GLN A 13 7.42 7.74 -0.26
N SER A 14 6.95 8.49 0.72
CA SER A 14 7.74 9.59 1.29
C SER A 14 8.99 9.05 1.98
N ARG A 15 10.17 9.63 1.72
CA ARG A 15 11.41 9.32 2.43
C ARG A 15 11.35 9.90 3.84
N ARG A 16 11.25 9.04 4.86
CA ARG A 16 11.81 9.36 6.18
C ARG A 16 13.08 8.56 6.38
N THR A 17 14.12 9.24 6.84
CA THR A 17 15.55 8.88 6.80
C THR A 17 15.96 7.66 7.62
N ALA A 18 15.11 7.13 8.51
CA ALA A 18 15.55 6.07 9.43
C ALA A 18 14.84 4.71 9.28
N PHE A 19 13.63 4.64 8.71
CA PHE A 19 12.80 3.41 8.87
C PHE A 19 11.79 3.16 7.74
N SER A 20 11.96 3.81 6.59
CA SER A 20 11.12 3.49 5.42
C SER A 20 11.53 2.11 4.89
N PRO A 21 10.60 1.17 4.65
CA PRO A 21 10.90 -0.13 4.08
C PRO A 21 11.83 0.02 2.87
N GLY A 22 13.03 -0.58 2.95
CA GLY A 22 14.00 -0.58 1.86
C GLY A 22 13.52 -1.36 0.63
N THR A 23 12.49 -2.17 0.81
CA THR A 23 11.88 -3.05 -0.18
C THR A 23 11.41 -2.32 -1.43
N LEU A 24 11.58 -2.98 -2.58
CA LEU A 24 11.12 -2.56 -3.89
C LEU A 24 9.92 -3.41 -4.31
N CYS A 25 9.26 -3.01 -5.40
CA CYS A 25 8.18 -3.80 -6.02
C CYS A 25 7.07 -4.22 -5.03
N GLN A 26 6.78 -3.37 -4.04
CA GLN A 26 5.73 -3.69 -3.08
C GLN A 26 4.37 -3.64 -3.78
N ALA A 27 3.62 -4.74 -3.67
CA ALA A 27 2.26 -4.84 -4.18
C ALA A 27 1.40 -5.69 -3.23
N MET A 28 0.10 -5.56 -3.32
CA MET A 28 -0.84 -6.38 -2.55
C MET A 28 -2.07 -6.76 -3.37
N LEU A 29 -2.60 -7.94 -3.11
CA LEU A 29 -3.82 -8.44 -3.74
C LEU A 29 -4.77 -8.97 -2.67
N ARG A 30 -6.05 -8.63 -2.77
CA ARG A 30 -7.08 -9.18 -1.91
C ARG A 30 -7.34 -10.63 -2.31
N LEU A 31 -7.16 -11.55 -1.38
CA LEU A 31 -7.48 -12.97 -1.58
C LEU A 31 -8.95 -13.24 -1.31
N ARG A 32 -9.43 -12.88 -0.11
CA ARG A 32 -10.82 -13.09 0.30
C ARG A 32 -11.28 -12.18 1.42
N TYR A 33 -12.58 -12.04 1.56
CA TYR A 33 -13.22 -11.51 2.76
C TYR A 33 -13.27 -12.60 3.83
N VAL A 34 -12.96 -12.25 5.08
CA VAL A 34 -12.97 -13.19 6.21
C VAL A 34 -14.23 -13.03 7.05
N GLY A 35 -14.68 -11.80 7.27
CA GLY A 35 -15.82 -11.49 8.13
C GLY A 35 -15.65 -10.15 8.86
N GLY A 36 -16.77 -9.49 9.18
CA GLY A 36 -16.79 -8.17 9.82
C GLY A 36 -15.97 -7.14 9.05
N THR A 37 -14.87 -6.68 9.66
CA THR A 37 -13.95 -5.68 9.09
C THR A 37 -12.68 -6.28 8.51
N SER A 38 -12.59 -7.62 8.41
CA SER A 38 -11.37 -8.37 8.12
C SER A 38 -11.33 -8.99 6.72
N PHE A 39 -10.17 -8.88 6.08
CA PHE A 39 -9.88 -9.36 4.73
C PHE A 39 -8.50 -10.02 4.72
N GLN A 40 -8.33 -11.10 3.95
CA GLN A 40 -7.01 -11.67 3.69
C GLN A 40 -6.40 -11.05 2.43
N TYR A 41 -5.15 -10.63 2.55
CA TYR A 41 -4.34 -10.11 1.46
C TYR A 41 -3.04 -10.89 1.35
N ILE A 42 -2.56 -11.07 0.13
CA ILE A 42 -1.17 -11.43 -0.13
C ILE A 42 -0.39 -10.14 -0.41
N VAL A 43 0.75 -9.98 0.25
CA VAL A 43 1.67 -8.85 0.07
C VAL A 43 2.94 -9.38 -0.57
N TYR A 44 3.33 -8.75 -1.66
CA TYR A 44 4.55 -9.05 -2.39
C TYR A 44 5.57 -7.94 -2.22
N PHE A 45 6.85 -8.30 -2.27
CA PHE A 45 7.96 -7.35 -2.20
C PHE A 45 9.25 -7.96 -2.74
N ALA A 46 10.18 -7.11 -3.17
CA ALA A 46 11.58 -7.47 -3.41
C ALA A 46 12.45 -6.88 -2.30
N PRO A 47 13.29 -7.67 -1.61
CA PRO A 47 14.27 -7.13 -0.66
C PRO A 47 15.25 -6.18 -1.36
N SER A 48 15.74 -5.15 -0.66
CA SER A 48 16.72 -4.22 -1.23
C SER A 48 18.07 -4.86 -1.56
N THR A 49 18.44 -5.92 -0.84
CA THR A 49 19.68 -6.68 -1.03
C THR A 49 19.59 -7.65 -2.21
N THR A 50 18.39 -8.12 -2.56
CA THR A 50 18.13 -9.06 -3.64
C THR A 50 16.94 -8.59 -4.50
N PRO A 51 17.07 -7.46 -5.21
CA PRO A 51 15.97 -6.81 -5.90
C PRO A 51 15.40 -7.62 -7.09
N VAL A 52 16.07 -8.72 -7.46
CA VAL A 52 15.61 -9.69 -8.47
C VAL A 52 14.67 -10.74 -7.91
N THR A 53 14.76 -11.03 -6.61
CA THR A 53 13.97 -12.06 -5.94
C THR A 53 12.74 -11.43 -5.33
N MET A 54 11.58 -11.85 -5.80
CA MET A 54 10.30 -11.45 -5.22
C MET A 54 9.91 -12.45 -4.13
N ARG A 55 9.41 -11.94 -3.02
CA ARG A 55 8.85 -12.69 -1.89
C ARG A 55 7.40 -12.31 -1.71
N ALA A 56 6.64 -13.19 -1.06
CA ALA A 56 5.26 -12.94 -0.71
C ALA A 56 4.94 -13.49 0.68
N PHE A 57 3.95 -12.90 1.35
CA PHE A 57 3.37 -13.43 2.57
C PHE A 57 1.90 -13.04 2.66
N VAL A 58 1.11 -13.80 3.42
CA VAL A 58 -0.29 -13.50 3.67
C VAL A 58 -0.41 -12.68 4.95
N THR A 59 -1.28 -11.68 4.93
CA THR A 59 -1.61 -10.87 6.09
C THR A 59 -3.12 -10.66 6.17
N THR A 60 -3.59 -10.41 7.39
CA THR A 60 -4.97 -9.97 7.62
C THR A 60 -5.00 -8.45 7.62
N LEU A 61 -5.76 -7.89 6.68
CA LEU A 61 -6.09 -6.47 6.64
C LEU A 61 -7.41 -6.25 7.36
N THR A 62 -7.41 -5.39 8.37
CA THR A 62 -8.62 -4.95 9.06
C THR A 62 -8.97 -3.52 8.67
N THR A 63 -10.26 -3.19 8.72
CA THR A 63 -10.77 -1.82 8.51
C THR A 63 -11.25 -1.24 9.83
N SER A 64 -11.05 0.06 10.02
CA SER A 64 -11.53 0.77 11.21
C SER A 64 -11.82 2.24 10.92
N TYR A 65 -12.41 2.91 11.90
CA TYR A 65 -12.81 4.30 11.84
C TYR A 65 -11.73 5.20 12.44
N THR A 66 -11.51 6.37 11.83
CA THR A 66 -10.91 7.51 12.55
C THR A 66 -11.87 8.66 12.64
N ALA A 67 -11.76 9.42 13.73
CA ALA A 67 -12.37 10.73 13.82
C ALA A 67 -11.83 11.62 12.69
N ALA A 68 -12.71 12.29 11.96
CA ALA A 68 -12.32 13.37 11.06
C ALA A 68 -11.60 14.48 11.85
N GLU A 69 -10.82 15.32 11.17
CA GLU A 69 -10.05 16.42 11.80
C GLU A 69 -10.93 17.42 12.57
N ASN A 70 -12.23 17.44 12.29
CA ASN A 70 -13.26 18.22 12.95
C ASN A 70 -14.10 17.40 13.97
N GLY A 71 -13.67 16.19 14.37
CA GLY A 71 -14.22 15.43 15.50
C GLY A 71 -15.59 14.75 15.30
N PHE A 72 -16.44 15.26 14.39
CA PHE A 72 -17.85 14.84 14.33
C PHE A 72 -18.18 13.71 13.34
N ARG A 73 -17.32 13.42 12.35
CA ARG A 73 -17.58 12.38 11.34
C ARG A 73 -16.58 11.25 11.45
N GLN A 74 -17.07 10.05 11.77
CA GLN A 74 -16.29 8.81 11.63
C GLN A 74 -16.39 8.35 10.18
N SER A 75 -15.26 8.22 9.50
CA SER A 75 -15.20 7.58 8.18
C SER A 75 -14.44 6.28 8.29
N ASN A 76 -14.87 5.26 7.56
CA ASN A 76 -14.19 3.96 7.46
C ASN A 76 -12.96 4.11 6.57
N ASN A 77 -11.98 4.85 7.07
CA ASN A 77 -10.83 5.35 6.32
C ASN A 77 -9.51 4.82 6.87
N VAL A 78 -9.51 3.87 7.81
CA VAL A 78 -8.29 3.22 8.27
C VAL A 78 -8.24 1.78 7.83
N ILE A 79 -7.06 1.37 7.37
CA ILE A 79 -6.71 -0.03 7.17
C ILE A 79 -5.48 -0.37 8.01
N SER A 80 -5.45 -1.56 8.59
CA SER A 80 -4.31 -2.03 9.39
C SER A 80 -3.87 -3.40 8.93
N TYR A 81 -2.58 -3.58 8.65
CA TYR A 81 -2.01 -4.83 8.17
C TYR A 81 -0.49 -4.88 8.36
N GLU A 82 0.11 -6.07 8.28
CA GLU A 82 1.57 -6.24 8.29
C GLU A 82 2.16 -5.88 6.92
N THR A 83 3.16 -4.99 6.90
CA THR A 83 3.81 -4.57 5.64
C THR A 83 5.06 -5.37 5.27
N MET A 84 5.53 -6.19 6.21
CA MET A 84 6.62 -7.16 6.06
C MET A 84 6.23 -8.42 6.82
N GLN A 85 6.71 -9.57 6.35
CA GLN A 85 6.49 -10.85 7.02
C GLN A 85 7.04 -10.81 8.46
N HIS A 86 6.20 -11.11 9.45
CA HIS A 86 6.53 -11.01 10.89
C HIS A 86 6.90 -9.60 11.36
N GLY A 87 6.51 -8.57 10.60
CA GLY A 87 6.67 -7.16 11.00
C GLY A 87 5.53 -6.67 11.88
N PRO A 88 5.63 -5.44 12.42
CA PRO A 88 4.52 -4.84 13.14
C PRO A 88 3.32 -4.60 12.20
N VAL A 89 2.12 -4.73 12.76
CA VAL A 89 0.88 -4.30 12.11
C VAL A 89 0.89 -2.77 12.04
N CYS A 90 0.84 -2.23 10.83
CA CYS A 90 0.78 -0.78 10.60
C CYS A 90 -0.60 -0.33 10.21
N SER A 91 -1.02 0.78 10.81
CA SER A 91 -2.28 1.46 10.49
C SER A 91 -2.03 2.54 9.43
N PHE A 92 -2.95 2.65 8.49
CA PHE A 92 -2.90 3.58 7.38
C PHE A 92 -4.23 4.32 7.25
N LYS A 93 -4.17 5.65 7.27
CA LYS A 93 -5.30 6.49 6.89
C LYS A 93 -5.35 6.56 5.37
N ILE A 94 -6.50 6.24 4.79
CA ILE A 94 -6.82 6.43 3.38
C ILE A 94 -7.08 7.93 3.18
N MET A 95 -6.12 8.61 2.57
CA MET A 95 -6.18 10.05 2.29
C MET A 95 -6.91 10.32 0.97
N TYR A 96 -6.83 9.39 0.02
CA TYR A 96 -7.47 9.49 -1.28
C TYR A 96 -7.72 8.08 -1.83
N ALA A 97 -8.87 7.90 -2.49
CA ALA A 97 -9.21 6.65 -3.15
C ALA A 97 -10.04 6.92 -4.40
N ASP A 98 -9.45 6.66 -5.56
CA ASP A 98 -10.11 6.72 -6.85
C ASP A 98 -10.11 5.33 -7.48
N LEU A 99 -11.24 4.64 -7.34
CA LEU A 99 -11.42 3.31 -7.90
C LEU A 99 -11.44 3.32 -9.43
N ARG A 100 -11.91 4.40 -10.06
CA ARG A 100 -12.08 4.47 -11.52
C ARG A 100 -10.74 4.65 -12.22
N ASN A 101 -9.89 5.53 -11.69
CA ASN A 101 -8.54 5.75 -12.21
C ASN A 101 -7.47 4.92 -11.50
N GLY A 102 -7.89 4.04 -10.58
CA GLY A 102 -7.04 3.08 -9.90
C GLY A 102 -5.96 3.70 -9.03
N CYS A 103 -6.17 4.88 -8.43
CA CYS A 103 -5.15 5.58 -7.65
C CYS A 103 -5.56 5.76 -6.18
N PHE A 104 -4.64 5.47 -5.26
CA PHE A 104 -4.89 5.52 -3.82
C PHE A 104 -3.72 6.17 -3.08
N ILE A 105 -4.03 6.88 -2.01
CA ILE A 105 -3.02 7.48 -1.14
C ILE A 105 -3.27 7.02 0.29
N LEU A 106 -2.25 6.41 0.87
CA LEU A 106 -2.25 5.94 2.24
C LEU A 106 -1.23 6.74 3.06
N ARG A 107 -1.56 7.04 4.31
CA ARG A 107 -0.62 7.63 5.28
C ARG A 107 -0.51 6.72 6.49
N SER A 108 0.67 6.16 6.73
CA SER A 108 0.91 5.33 7.91
C SER A 108 0.98 6.15 9.20
N PHE A 109 0.52 5.54 10.29
CA PHE A 109 0.61 6.05 11.65
C PHE A 109 0.60 4.87 12.66
N GLY A 110 0.86 5.18 13.93
CA GLY A 110 0.83 4.21 15.02
C GLY A 110 2.22 3.81 15.55
N PRO A 111 2.25 3.14 16.71
CA PRO A 111 3.50 2.69 17.34
C PRO A 111 4.23 1.66 16.46
N GLY A 112 5.55 1.81 16.33
CA GLY A 112 6.38 0.91 15.51
C GLY A 112 6.27 1.14 13.99
N CYS A 113 5.43 2.07 13.54
CA CYS A 113 5.21 2.35 12.13
C CYS A 113 5.65 3.76 11.77
N THR A 114 6.56 3.85 10.81
CA THR A 114 7.05 5.14 10.33
C THR A 114 5.93 5.90 9.67
N THR A 115 5.67 7.14 10.10
CA THR A 115 4.77 8.04 9.39
C THR A 115 5.30 8.32 7.99
N ALA A 116 4.60 7.79 6.99
CA ALA A 116 4.96 7.91 5.59
C ALA A 116 3.70 7.90 4.73
N CYS A 117 3.74 8.65 3.63
CA CYS A 117 2.75 8.53 2.58
C CYS A 117 3.15 7.46 1.58
N ARG A 118 2.17 6.73 1.06
CA ARG A 118 2.29 5.77 -0.04
C ARG A 118 1.27 6.11 -1.11
N LEU A 119 1.73 6.21 -2.36
CA LEU A 119 0.86 6.27 -3.52
C LEU A 119 0.77 4.87 -4.12
N LEU A 120 -0.44 4.41 -4.38
CA LEU A 120 -0.69 3.11 -4.99
C LEU A 120 -1.45 3.27 -6.30
N GLN A 121 -1.13 2.41 -7.26
CA GLN A 121 -1.87 2.26 -8.51
C GLN A 121 -2.29 0.81 -8.74
N THR A 122 -3.44 0.61 -9.39
CA THR A 122 -3.88 -0.73 -9.82
C THR A 122 -2.95 -1.28 -10.89
N ALA A 123 -2.90 -2.60 -10.99
CA ALA A 123 -2.32 -3.38 -12.07
C ALA A 123 -2.54 -2.77 -13.47
N SER A 124 -3.79 -2.45 -13.80
CA SER A 124 -4.20 -1.86 -15.07
C SER A 124 -3.68 -0.45 -15.33
N THR A 125 -3.27 0.29 -14.29
CA THR A 125 -2.93 1.73 -14.39
C THR A 125 -1.48 2.05 -13.98
N VAL A 126 -0.76 1.13 -13.33
CA VAL A 126 0.56 1.38 -12.74
C VAL A 126 1.66 1.72 -13.76
N ASN A 127 1.52 1.27 -15.01
CA ASN A 127 2.44 1.60 -16.11
C ASN A 127 2.03 2.88 -16.88
N ARG A 128 0.96 3.54 -16.46
CA ARG A 128 0.50 4.83 -16.98
C ARG A 128 0.93 5.94 -16.02
N ASP A 129 0.80 7.19 -16.47
CA ASP A 129 1.02 8.34 -15.60
C ASP A 129 0.05 8.34 -14.42
N ILE A 130 0.52 8.89 -13.29
CA ILE A 130 -0.32 9.08 -12.10
C ILE A 130 -1.43 10.09 -12.45
N PRO A 131 -2.71 9.79 -12.18
CA PRO A 131 -3.80 10.72 -12.42
C PRO A 131 -3.54 12.10 -11.79
N PRO A 132 -3.76 13.23 -12.49
CA PRO A 132 -3.37 14.56 -12.03
C PRO A 132 -3.91 14.90 -10.63
N VAL A 133 -5.17 14.60 -10.36
CA VAL A 133 -5.82 14.84 -9.06
C VAL A 133 -5.14 14.02 -7.96
N CYS A 134 -4.85 12.74 -8.22
CA CYS A 134 -4.17 11.88 -7.25
C CYS A 134 -2.74 12.40 -6.96
N ASN A 135 -2.00 12.81 -8.00
CA ASN A 135 -0.67 13.37 -7.81
C ASN A 135 -0.72 14.69 -7.02
N GLN A 136 -1.70 15.56 -7.30
CA GLN A 136 -1.91 16.81 -6.57
C GLN A 136 -2.18 16.56 -5.09
N VAL A 137 -3.13 15.68 -4.74
CA VAL A 137 -3.44 15.34 -3.34
C VAL A 137 -2.20 14.79 -2.65
N TYR A 138 -1.43 13.94 -3.32
CA TYR A 138 -0.18 13.43 -2.77
C TYR A 138 0.81 14.55 -2.47
N MET A 139 1.07 15.44 -3.42
CA MET A 139 2.02 16.54 -3.27
C MET A 139 1.62 17.55 -2.19
N GLN A 140 0.32 17.77 -1.98
CA GLN A 140 -0.20 18.67 -0.95
C GLN A 140 -0.12 18.07 0.46
N ASN A 141 -0.28 16.75 0.61
CA ASN A 141 -0.43 16.11 1.92
C ASN A 141 0.82 15.37 2.41
N CYS A 142 1.83 15.20 1.55
CA CYS A 142 2.97 14.34 1.80
C CYS A 142 4.30 15.11 1.71
N TYR A 143 5.29 14.68 2.51
CA TYR A 143 6.62 15.29 2.51
C TYR A 143 7.25 15.30 1.11
N LYS A 144 7.93 16.40 0.76
CA LYS A 144 8.52 16.63 -0.58
C LYS A 144 9.54 15.57 -1.00
N LEU A 145 10.27 14.97 -0.05
CA LEU A 145 11.21 13.90 -0.35
C LEU A 145 10.46 12.59 -0.56
N THR A 146 10.49 12.06 -1.78
CA THR A 146 9.84 10.80 -2.14
C THR A 146 10.87 9.80 -2.68
N LYS A 147 10.63 8.52 -2.48
CA LYS A 147 11.38 7.41 -3.06
C LYS A 147 10.44 6.66 -3.99
N LYS A 148 10.83 6.53 -5.25
CA LYS A 148 10.23 5.58 -6.19
C LYS A 148 10.60 4.16 -5.76
N ILE A 149 9.61 3.29 -5.61
CA ILE A 149 9.84 1.88 -5.24
C ILE A 149 9.29 0.91 -6.29
N TYR A 150 8.45 1.40 -7.21
CA TYR A 150 8.00 0.67 -8.39
C TYR A 150 8.87 0.99 -9.61
N TYR A 151 9.19 -0.05 -10.37
CA TYR A 151 9.79 0.03 -11.69
C TYR A 151 9.00 -0.93 -12.61
N PRO A 152 8.95 -0.73 -13.94
CA PRO A 152 8.15 -1.59 -14.83
C PRO A 152 8.46 -3.09 -14.70
N ILE A 153 9.70 -3.44 -14.35
CA ILE A 153 10.09 -4.83 -14.07
C ILE A 153 9.32 -5.48 -12.90
N CYS A 154 8.82 -4.69 -11.95
CA CYS A 154 7.98 -5.18 -10.85
C CYS A 154 6.69 -5.80 -11.37
N TRP A 155 6.06 -5.17 -12.37
CA TRP A 155 4.84 -5.68 -13.01
C TRP A 155 5.09 -7.01 -13.71
N MET A 156 6.22 -7.14 -14.41
CA MET A 156 6.56 -8.37 -15.13
C MET A 156 6.85 -9.55 -14.19
N ARG A 157 7.34 -9.31 -12.97
CA ARG A 157 7.78 -10.37 -12.05
C ARG A 157 6.68 -10.96 -11.16
N LEU A 158 5.61 -10.20 -10.91
CA LEU A 158 4.52 -10.60 -10.03
C LEU A 158 3.54 -11.65 -10.57
N PRO A 159 3.17 -11.68 -11.86
CA PRO A 159 2.25 -12.70 -12.37
C PRO A 159 2.84 -14.12 -12.37
N HIS A 160 4.14 -14.30 -12.09
CA HIS A 160 4.82 -15.60 -12.09
C HIS A 160 5.03 -16.23 -10.71
N ILE A 161 4.55 -15.59 -9.63
CA ILE A 161 4.86 -16.03 -8.25
C ILE A 161 3.57 -16.30 -7.51
N VAL A 162 3.10 -17.52 -7.72
CA VAL A 162 2.22 -18.23 -6.80
C VAL A 162 3.00 -19.46 -6.31
N LYS A 163 4.15 -19.23 -5.66
CA LYS A 163 4.70 -20.22 -4.73
C LYS A 163 4.26 -19.80 -3.34
N TRP A 164 3.18 -20.42 -2.90
CA TRP A 164 2.76 -20.40 -1.51
C TRP A 164 3.65 -21.41 -0.80
N ASP A 165 4.50 -20.95 0.11
CA ASP A 165 5.03 -21.85 1.14
C ASP A 165 3.91 -22.01 2.16
N SER A 166 3.21 -23.14 2.04
CA SER A 166 2.24 -23.68 3.01
C SER A 166 2.96 -24.22 4.24
#